data_AF-A0A433PCL1-F1
#
_entry.id   AF-A0A433PCL1-F1
#
_cell.length_a   1.000
_cell.length_b   1.000
_cell.length_c   1.000
_cell.angle_alpha   90.00
_cell.angle_beta   90.00
_cell.angle_gamma   90.00
#
_symmetry.space_group_name_H-M   'P 1'
#
loop_
_entity.id
_entity.type
_entity.pdbx_description
1 polymer ?
#
loop_
_entity_poly.entity_id
_entity_poly.type
_entity_poly.pdbx_seq_one_letter_code
_entity_poly.pdbx_strand_id
1 'polypeptide(L)'
;MVSHAILDITDDNTPTPLPTLTSPHVPNHTPHPHTDFATMASTEDKYSVLLPTYNERENLPIIVYLLVKTFKQHDINWEIVIIDDNSPDGTQEIAGQLAKVYGEDRILLRPRAGKLGLGTAYIYGIQFATGNFIIIMDADFSHHPKFIPQFIRLQKQHNYDLVSGTRYRSGGGVYGWDLKRKVIRCGPHPVVQSTLKGG
;
A
#
# COMPACT_ATOMS: atom_id res chain seq x y z
N MET A 1 3.31 21.12 0.33
CA MET A 1 2.65 20.41 -0.80
C MET A 1 3.22 18.99 -0.81
N VAL A 2 2.39 17.94 -0.95
CA VAL A 2 2.82 16.53 -0.89
C VAL A 2 3.48 16.13 -2.22
N SER A 3 4.70 15.60 -2.17
CA SER A 3 5.45 15.12 -3.34
C SER A 3 5.05 13.67 -3.69
N HIS A 4 4.85 13.38 -4.98
CA HIS A 4 4.22 12.12 -5.41
C HIS A 4 4.81 11.54 -6.71
N ALA A 5 4.90 10.21 -6.80
CA ALA A 5 5.18 9.47 -8.02
C ALA A 5 4.18 8.34 -8.29
N ILE A 6 3.97 8.03 -9.58
CA ILE A 6 3.14 6.91 -10.05
C ILE A 6 4.03 5.93 -10.80
N LEU A 7 4.07 4.70 -10.33
CA LEU A 7 4.78 3.58 -10.92
C LEU A 7 3.82 2.70 -11.75
N ASP A 8 4.17 2.39 -12.99
CA ASP A 8 3.45 1.37 -13.75
C ASP A 8 3.88 -0.03 -13.30
N ILE A 9 2.91 -0.88 -12.97
CA ILE A 9 3.13 -2.23 -12.38
C ILE A 9 2.63 -3.34 -13.32
N THR A 10 2.97 -3.24 -14.60
CA THR A 10 2.74 -4.30 -15.60
C THR A 10 3.77 -5.43 -15.46
N ASP A 11 3.42 -6.63 -15.95
CA ASP A 11 4.29 -7.81 -15.84
C ASP A 11 5.53 -7.76 -16.76
N ASP A 12 5.61 -6.79 -17.67
CA ASP A 12 6.83 -6.48 -18.40
C ASP A 12 7.67 -5.49 -17.57
N ASN A 13 8.84 -5.93 -17.09
CA ASN A 13 9.79 -5.12 -16.32
C ASN A 13 10.45 -3.99 -17.15
N THR A 14 9.72 -3.26 -17.99
CA THR A 14 10.23 -2.19 -18.84
C THR A 14 9.94 -0.82 -18.20
N PRO A 15 10.92 -0.17 -17.57
CA PRO A 15 10.76 1.21 -17.15
C PRO A 15 10.68 2.09 -18.41
N THR A 16 9.49 2.59 -18.74
CA THR A 16 9.36 3.70 -19.69
C THR A 16 9.65 5.02 -18.95
N PRO A 17 10.70 5.77 -19.31
CA PRO A 17 10.90 7.10 -18.77
C PRO A 17 9.77 8.01 -19.26
N LEU A 18 9.17 8.76 -18.34
CA LEU A 18 8.13 9.75 -18.67
C LEU A 18 8.73 10.94 -19.44
N PRO A 19 8.01 11.50 -20.43
CA PRO A 19 8.27 12.86 -20.88
C PRO A 19 7.99 13.84 -19.73
N THR A 20 8.89 14.79 -19.53
CA THR A 20 8.73 15.90 -18.58
C THR A 20 7.45 16.66 -18.88
N LEU A 21 6.43 16.51 -18.01
CA LEU A 21 5.34 17.47 -17.94
C LEU A 21 5.93 18.76 -17.38
N THR A 22 6.17 19.74 -18.25
CA THR A 22 6.57 21.09 -17.85
C THR A 22 5.41 21.74 -17.09
N SER A 23 5.43 21.61 -15.77
CA SER A 23 4.60 22.43 -14.90
C SER A 23 5.14 23.87 -14.92
N PRO A 24 4.29 24.91 -14.89
CA PRO A 24 4.76 26.30 -14.94
C PRO A 24 5.73 26.58 -13.79
N HIS A 25 6.82 27.28 -14.11
CA HIS A 25 7.87 27.70 -13.18
C HIS A 25 7.27 28.50 -12.02
N VAL A 26 7.20 27.88 -10.84
CA VAL A 26 6.87 28.56 -9.57
C VAL A 26 8.19 28.89 -8.87
N PRO A 27 8.42 30.13 -8.43
CA PRO A 27 9.70 30.55 -7.87
C PRO A 27 10.03 29.82 -6.57
N ASN A 28 11.34 29.64 -6.34
CA ASN A 28 11.98 28.93 -5.22
C ASN A 28 11.21 29.05 -3.90
N HIS A 29 10.75 27.91 -3.39
CA HIS A 29 10.23 27.77 -2.04
C HIS A 29 11.39 27.51 -1.08
N THR A 30 11.50 28.33 -0.04
CA THR A 30 12.43 28.12 1.09
C THR A 30 12.15 26.79 1.79
N PRO A 31 13.17 25.99 2.13
CA PRO A 31 12.97 24.79 2.94
C PRO A 31 12.38 25.19 4.31
N HIS A 32 11.38 24.43 4.77
CA HIS A 32 10.91 24.55 6.15
C HIS A 32 12.01 24.03 7.09
N PRO A 33 12.32 24.73 8.20
CA PRO A 33 13.32 24.27 9.14
C PRO A 33 12.78 23.04 9.86
N HIS A 34 13.33 21.87 9.52
CA HIS A 34 13.28 20.74 10.45
C HIS A 34 14.30 21.04 11.54
N THR A 35 13.81 21.13 12.78
CA THR A 35 14.58 21.38 13.99
C THR A 35 15.90 20.59 13.99
N ASP A 36 17.00 21.30 14.14
CA ASP A 36 18.35 20.76 14.24
C ASP A 36 18.48 19.82 15.45
N PHE A 37 18.55 18.51 15.18
CA PHE A 37 19.20 17.53 16.05
C PHE A 37 20.43 16.99 15.31
N ALA A 38 21.53 17.74 15.38
CA ALA A 38 22.82 17.26 14.95
C ALA A 38 23.26 16.08 15.86
N THR A 39 23.60 14.97 15.20
CA THR A 39 24.27 13.77 15.73
C THR A 39 23.41 12.75 16.47
N MET A 40 22.74 11.86 15.75
CA MET A 40 22.51 10.45 16.14
C MET A 40 22.27 9.64 14.87
N ALA A 41 22.80 8.41 14.85
CA ALA A 41 22.89 7.43 13.75
C ALA A 41 21.83 7.55 12.64
N SER A 42 22.24 7.33 11.38
CA SER A 42 21.33 7.06 10.26
C SER A 42 20.40 5.90 10.64
N THR A 43 19.20 6.20 11.12
CA THR A 43 18.18 5.19 11.33
C THR A 43 17.77 4.73 9.94
N GLU A 44 18.15 3.51 9.56
CA GLU A 44 17.67 2.91 8.32
C GLU A 44 16.14 2.93 8.30
N ASP A 45 15.57 3.37 7.17
CA ASP A 45 14.12 3.43 6.97
C ASP A 45 13.49 2.06 7.25
N LYS A 46 12.45 2.05 8.09
CA LYS A 46 11.62 0.89 8.40
C LYS A 46 10.28 0.99 7.69
N TYR A 47 9.90 -0.07 7.00
CA TYR A 47 8.67 -0.15 6.21
C TYR A 47 7.64 -1.06 6.89
N SER A 48 6.48 -0.51 7.26
CA SER A 48 5.37 -1.27 7.83
C SER A 48 4.36 -1.64 6.74
N VAL A 49 4.18 -2.94 6.50
CA VAL A 49 3.17 -3.44 5.58
C VAL A 49 1.87 -3.64 6.33
N LEU A 50 0.79 -3.00 5.89
CA LEU A 50 -0.55 -3.23 6.42
C LEU A 50 -1.25 -4.28 5.57
N LEU A 51 -1.59 -5.42 6.17
CA LEU A 51 -2.30 -6.53 5.55
C LEU A 51 -3.66 -6.74 6.24
N PRO A 52 -4.74 -6.12 5.75
CA PRO A 52 -6.09 -6.46 6.19
C PRO A 52 -6.48 -7.86 5.71
N THR A 53 -7.08 -8.65 6.60
CA THR A 53 -7.49 -10.03 6.34
C THR A 53 -8.93 -10.29 6.77
N TYR A 54 -9.65 -11.06 5.95
CA TYR A 54 -10.94 -11.65 6.29
C TYR A 54 -11.13 -12.92 5.46
N ASN A 55 -11.16 -14.09 6.10
CA ASN A 55 -11.16 -15.40 5.43
C ASN A 55 -9.94 -15.63 4.51
N GLU A 56 -8.73 -15.40 5.03
CA GLU A 56 -7.48 -15.48 4.27
C GLU A 56 -6.54 -16.59 4.78
N ARG A 57 -7.07 -17.61 5.47
CA ARG A 57 -6.27 -18.67 6.11
C ARG A 57 -5.22 -19.29 5.18
N GLU A 58 -5.59 -19.56 3.93
CA GLU A 58 -4.71 -20.22 2.95
C GLU A 58 -3.74 -19.25 2.28
N ASN A 59 -4.17 -18.01 2.02
CA ASN A 59 -3.38 -17.01 1.32
C ASN A 59 -2.33 -16.36 2.24
N LEU A 60 -2.68 -16.15 3.51
CA LEU A 60 -1.86 -15.41 4.47
C LEU A 60 -0.42 -15.98 4.62
N PRO A 61 -0.19 -17.30 4.78
CA PRO A 61 1.17 -17.84 4.85
C PRO A 61 2.00 -17.56 3.61
N ILE A 62 1.39 -17.65 2.43
CA ILE A 62 2.07 -17.52 1.15
C ILE A 62 2.46 -16.04 0.92
N ILE A 63 1.54 -15.10 1.14
CA ILE A 63 1.85 -13.66 0.97
C ILE A 63 2.90 -13.20 1.98
N VAL A 64 2.81 -13.63 3.24
CA VAL A 64 3.83 -13.33 4.27
C VAL A 64 5.17 -13.91 3.87
N TYR A 65 5.23 -15.16 3.40
CA TYR A 65 6.47 -15.76 2.91
C TYR A 65 7.08 -14.94 1.76
N LEU A 66 6.29 -14.53 0.76
CA LEU A 66 6.76 -13.72 -0.37
C LEU A 66 7.27 -12.35 0.07
N LEU A 67 6.61 -11.71 1.02
CA LEU A 67 7.05 -10.45 1.62
C LEU A 67 8.38 -10.62 2.34
N VAL A 68 8.46 -11.57 3.28
CA VAL A 68 9.68 -11.84 4.05
C VAL A 68 10.85 -12.17 3.13
N LYS A 69 10.62 -13.00 2.11
CA LYS A 69 11.62 -13.34 1.10
C LYS A 69 12.11 -12.08 0.37
N THR A 70 11.19 -11.27 -0.13
CA THR A 70 11.51 -10.02 -0.84
C THR A 70 12.32 -9.09 0.05
N PHE A 71 11.89 -8.87 1.29
CA PHE A 71 12.59 -7.97 2.20
C PHE A 71 13.99 -8.45 2.56
N LYS A 72 14.16 -9.75 2.84
CA LYS A 72 15.48 -10.33 3.11
C LYS A 72 16.42 -10.24 1.90
N GLN A 73 15.91 -10.45 0.69
CA GLN A 73 16.71 -10.39 -0.54
C GLN A 73 17.24 -8.98 -0.84
N HIS A 74 16.53 -7.96 -0.40
CA HIS A 74 16.84 -6.56 -0.67
C HIS A 74 17.35 -5.79 0.55
N ASP A 75 17.64 -6.48 1.66
CA ASP A 75 18.11 -5.91 2.93
C ASP A 75 17.25 -4.73 3.42
N ILE A 76 15.93 -4.92 3.36
CA ILE A 76 14.95 -3.92 3.79
C ILE A 76 14.67 -4.13 5.28
N ASN A 77 14.56 -3.06 6.06
CA ASN A 77 14.03 -3.11 7.43
C ASN A 77 12.50 -3.03 7.39
N TRP A 78 11.80 -3.97 8.04
CA TRP A 78 10.36 -4.15 7.84
C TRP A 78 9.63 -4.68 9.07
N GLU A 79 8.32 -4.49 9.06
CA GLU A 79 7.34 -5.24 9.85
C GLU A 79 6.06 -5.44 9.02
N ILE A 80 5.25 -6.43 9.40
CA ILE A 80 3.97 -6.73 8.79
C ILE A 80 2.90 -6.65 9.89
N VAL A 81 1.96 -5.73 9.72
CA VAL A 81 0.79 -5.59 10.59
C VAL A 81 -0.37 -6.32 9.93
N ILE A 82 -0.77 -7.46 10.51
CA ILE A 82 -1.91 -8.26 10.05
C ILE A 82 -3.15 -7.76 10.81
N ILE A 83 -4.09 -7.18 10.07
CA ILE A 83 -5.34 -6.63 10.62
C ILE A 83 -6.47 -7.60 10.30
N ASP A 84 -6.87 -8.42 11.27
CA ASP A 84 -7.91 -9.43 11.04
C ASP A 84 -9.31 -8.97 11.48
N ASP A 85 -10.27 -9.03 10.56
CA ASP A 85 -11.67 -8.62 10.78
C ASP A 85 -12.53 -9.74 11.40
N ASN A 86 -12.02 -10.41 12.43
CA ASN A 86 -12.66 -11.54 13.11
C ASN A 86 -12.99 -12.71 12.18
N SER A 87 -11.97 -13.22 11.48
CA SER A 87 -12.13 -14.31 10.52
C SER A 87 -12.55 -15.63 11.20
N PRO A 88 -13.66 -16.26 10.77
CA PRO A 88 -14.12 -17.54 11.32
C PRO A 88 -13.37 -18.77 10.78
N ASP A 89 -12.56 -18.62 9.73
CA ASP A 89 -11.81 -19.71 9.08
C ASP A 89 -10.49 -20.06 9.79
N GLY A 90 -10.19 -19.35 10.87
CA GLY A 90 -8.97 -19.50 11.64
C GLY A 90 -7.74 -18.81 11.05
N THR A 91 -7.95 -17.71 10.32
CA THR A 91 -6.88 -16.80 9.86
C THR A 91 -6.05 -16.27 11.03
N GLN A 92 -6.65 -15.99 12.20
CA GLN A 92 -5.93 -15.46 13.37
C GLN A 92 -4.92 -16.45 13.94
N GLU A 93 -5.26 -17.73 13.98
CA GLU A 93 -4.38 -18.80 14.46
C GLU A 93 -3.16 -18.91 13.55
N ILE A 94 -3.37 -18.85 12.23
CA ILE A 94 -2.30 -18.83 11.24
C ILE A 94 -1.42 -17.58 11.41
N ALA A 95 -2.01 -16.39 11.59
CA ALA A 95 -1.26 -15.17 11.85
C ALA A 95 -0.38 -15.29 13.11
N GLY A 96 -0.92 -15.87 14.19
CA GLY A 96 -0.18 -16.13 15.42
C GLY A 96 0.95 -17.14 15.22
N GLN A 97 0.77 -18.18 14.39
CA GLN A 97 1.85 -19.10 14.03
C GLN A 97 2.95 -18.40 13.24
N LEU A 98 2.59 -17.54 12.28
CA LEU A 98 3.55 -16.77 11.49
C LEU A 98 4.37 -15.83 12.38
N ALA A 99 3.75 -15.20 13.38
CA ALA A 99 4.48 -14.39 14.37
C ALA A 99 5.49 -15.20 15.17
N LYS A 100 5.15 -16.41 15.59
CA LYS A 100 6.12 -17.31 16.27
C LYS A 100 7.27 -17.71 15.36
N VAL A 101 7.03 -17.90 14.06
CA VAL A 101 8.05 -18.33 13.08
C VAL A 101 8.99 -17.19 12.70
N TYR A 102 8.46 -15.98 12.46
CA TYR A 102 9.23 -14.86 11.92
C TYR A 102 9.64 -13.82 12.97
N GLY A 103 9.10 -13.89 14.19
CA GLY A 103 9.31 -12.94 15.28
C GLY A 103 8.07 -12.09 15.54
N GLU A 104 7.69 -11.97 16.82
CA GLU A 104 6.55 -11.15 17.26
C GLU A 104 6.85 -9.64 17.15
N ASP A 105 8.11 -9.26 16.97
CA ASP A 105 8.56 -7.90 16.64
C ASP A 105 8.39 -7.57 15.14
N ARG A 106 8.28 -8.60 14.29
CA ARG A 106 8.17 -8.45 12.83
C ARG A 106 6.78 -8.70 12.29
N ILE A 107 6.01 -9.59 12.91
CA ILE A 107 4.64 -9.90 12.51
C ILE A 107 3.70 -9.54 13.66
N LEU A 108 2.91 -8.49 13.45
CA LEU A 108 2.01 -7.93 14.45
C LEU A 108 0.57 -8.31 14.10
N LEU A 109 -0.01 -9.26 14.84
CA LEU A 109 -1.44 -9.56 14.72
C LEU A 109 -2.27 -8.52 15.49
N ARG A 110 -3.25 -7.91 14.82
CA ARG A 110 -4.15 -6.89 15.34
C ARG A 110 -5.61 -7.25 14.98
N PRO A 111 -6.27 -8.08 15.81
CA PRO A 111 -7.64 -8.50 15.55
C PRO A 111 -8.63 -7.37 15.86
N ARG A 112 -9.72 -7.33 15.10
CA ARG A 112 -10.83 -6.38 15.24
C ARG A 112 -12.10 -7.12 15.58
N ALA A 113 -13.10 -6.39 16.09
CA ALA A 113 -14.37 -6.99 16.51
C ALA A 113 -15.19 -7.60 15.35
N GLY A 114 -14.90 -7.22 14.10
CA GLY A 114 -15.57 -7.73 12.91
C GLY A 114 -15.29 -6.90 11.67
N LYS A 115 -16.06 -7.17 10.60
CA LYS A 115 -15.91 -6.51 9.30
C LYS A 115 -16.45 -5.08 9.31
N LEU A 116 -15.61 -4.15 9.75
CA LEU A 116 -15.93 -2.72 9.86
C LEU A 116 -15.52 -1.92 8.60
N GLY A 117 -15.07 -2.62 7.55
CA GLY A 117 -14.67 -2.04 6.26
C GLY A 117 -13.15 -1.92 6.08
N LEU A 118 -12.72 -1.87 4.81
CA LEU A 118 -11.30 -1.90 4.43
C LEU A 118 -10.56 -0.63 4.84
N GLY A 119 -11.15 0.55 4.61
CA GLY A 119 -10.52 1.82 4.98
C GLY A 119 -10.29 1.96 6.50
N THR A 120 -11.23 1.45 7.31
CA THR A 120 -11.10 1.47 8.77
C THR A 120 -10.06 0.44 9.25
N ALA A 121 -9.84 -0.65 8.50
CA ALA A 121 -8.76 -1.60 8.77
C ALA A 121 -7.39 -0.93 8.61
N TYR A 122 -7.20 -0.15 7.54
CA TYR A 122 -5.96 0.59 7.32
C TYR A 122 -5.73 1.65 8.40
N ILE A 123 -6.74 2.45 8.75
CA ILE A 123 -6.63 3.45 9.83
C ILE A 123 -6.23 2.77 11.15
N TYR A 124 -6.85 1.63 11.47
CA TYR A 124 -6.51 0.86 12.65
C TYR A 124 -5.08 0.33 12.59
N GLY A 125 -4.65 -0.23 11.45
CA GLY A 125 -3.28 -0.74 11.26
C GLY A 125 -2.20 0.34 11.42
N ILE A 126 -2.44 1.56 10.91
CA ILE A 126 -1.52 2.69 11.03
C ILE A 126 -1.21 3.01 12.50
N GLN A 127 -2.16 2.83 13.42
CA GLN A 127 -1.94 3.10 14.85
C GLN A 127 -0.92 2.17 15.51
N PHE A 128 -0.63 1.02 14.90
CA PHE A 128 0.33 0.03 15.41
C PHE A 128 1.62 -0.04 14.60
N ALA A 129 1.68 0.66 13.47
CA ALA A 129 2.88 0.73 12.66
C ALA A 129 3.96 1.56 13.36
N THR A 130 5.17 1.03 13.40
CA THR A 130 6.37 1.68 13.97
C THR A 130 7.35 2.13 12.89
N GLY A 131 7.16 1.71 11.64
CA GLY A 131 7.93 2.15 10.51
C GLY A 131 7.63 3.60 10.13
N ASN A 132 8.65 4.29 9.61
CA ASN A 132 8.50 5.64 9.08
C ASN A 132 7.85 5.68 7.69
N PHE A 133 7.75 4.52 7.02
CA PHE A 133 7.00 4.36 5.78
C PHE A 133 5.93 3.27 5.90
N ILE A 134 4.75 3.54 5.33
CA ILE A 134 3.64 2.60 5.29
C ILE A 134 3.47 2.06 3.87
N ILE A 135 3.35 0.73 3.76
CA ILE A 135 2.98 0.04 2.52
C ILE A 135 1.58 -0.54 2.73
N ILE A 136 0.63 -0.11 1.89
CA ILE A 136 -0.72 -0.63 1.87
C ILE A 136 -0.81 -1.72 0.80
N MET A 137 -1.24 -2.93 1.18
CA MET A 137 -1.50 -4.02 0.24
C MET A 137 -2.56 -4.99 0.76
N ASP A 138 -3.31 -5.59 -0.15
CA ASP A 138 -4.28 -6.65 0.16
C ASP A 138 -3.59 -8.03 0.24
N ALA A 139 -4.17 -8.94 1.01
CA ALA A 139 -3.65 -10.31 1.20
C ALA A 139 -3.97 -11.29 0.05
N ASP A 140 -4.76 -10.87 -0.95
CA ASP A 140 -5.35 -11.70 -2.02
C ASP A 140 -4.49 -11.86 -3.29
N PHE A 141 -3.18 -11.57 -3.19
CA PHE A 141 -2.22 -11.52 -4.32
C PHE A 141 -2.54 -10.51 -5.43
N SER A 142 -3.50 -9.60 -5.23
CA SER A 142 -3.70 -8.49 -6.15
C SER A 142 -2.47 -7.59 -6.24
N HIS A 143 -1.54 -7.63 -5.28
CA HIS A 143 -0.32 -6.83 -5.28
C HIS A 143 0.88 -7.74 -5.04
N HIS A 144 1.71 -7.98 -6.07
CA HIS A 144 2.85 -8.87 -5.93
C HIS A 144 4.01 -8.17 -5.20
N PRO A 145 4.57 -8.74 -4.11
CA PRO A 145 5.65 -8.11 -3.34
C PRO A 145 6.91 -7.73 -4.14
N LYS A 146 7.16 -8.41 -5.27
CA LYS A 146 8.27 -8.11 -6.22
C LYS A 146 8.43 -6.63 -6.59
N PHE A 147 7.35 -5.85 -6.56
CA PHE A 147 7.42 -4.44 -6.93
C PHE A 147 7.87 -3.52 -5.78
N ILE A 148 7.76 -3.96 -4.53
CA ILE A 148 8.09 -3.14 -3.34
C ILE A 148 9.50 -2.53 -3.41
N PRO A 149 10.56 -3.26 -3.80
CA PRO A 149 11.90 -2.68 -3.91
C PRO A 149 11.96 -1.51 -4.90
N GLN A 150 11.16 -1.54 -5.97
CA GLN A 150 11.09 -0.44 -6.93
C GLN A 150 10.35 0.78 -6.37
N PHE A 151 9.27 0.57 -5.62
CA PHE A 151 8.59 1.63 -4.88
C PHE A 151 9.54 2.33 -3.90
N ILE A 152 10.26 1.54 -3.11
CA ILE A 152 11.25 2.02 -2.13
C ILE A 152 12.37 2.78 -2.83
N ARG A 153 12.91 2.25 -3.93
CA ARG A 153 13.95 2.93 -4.71
C ARG A 153 13.49 4.30 -5.21
N LEU A 154 12.29 4.38 -5.79
CA LEU A 154 11.74 5.65 -6.27
C LEU A 154 11.51 6.64 -5.14
N GLN A 155 10.96 6.16 -4.02
CA GLN A 155 10.75 6.94 -2.81
C GLN A 155 12.09 7.54 -2.33
N LYS A 156 13.13 6.72 -2.15
CA LYS A 156 14.44 7.16 -1.68
C LYS A 156 15.15 8.10 -2.66
N GLN A 157 15.10 7.82 -3.96
CA GLN A 157 15.82 8.59 -4.97
C GLN A 157 15.36 10.04 -5.07
N HIS A 158 14.07 10.28 -4.83
CA HIS A 158 13.46 11.60 -5.02
C HIS A 158 12.87 12.17 -3.72
N ASN A 159 13.04 11.47 -2.60
CA ASN A 159 12.43 11.80 -1.31
C ASN A 159 10.91 12.03 -1.42
N TYR A 160 10.20 11.14 -2.14
CA TYR A 160 8.76 11.27 -2.33
C TYR A 160 7.98 10.94 -1.06
N ASP A 161 6.93 11.71 -0.78
CA ASP A 161 6.00 11.46 0.33
C ASP A 161 5.03 10.31 0.00
N LEU A 162 4.72 10.10 -1.29
CA LEU A 162 3.78 9.07 -1.75
C LEU A 162 4.22 8.46 -3.07
N VAL A 163 4.27 7.13 -3.14
CA VAL A 163 4.43 6.40 -4.41
C VAL A 163 3.24 5.46 -4.59
N SER A 164 2.56 5.55 -5.75
CA SER A 164 1.37 4.74 -6.05
C SER A 164 1.58 3.89 -7.30
N GLY A 165 1.05 2.67 -7.30
CA GLY A 165 1.06 1.76 -8.44
C GLY A 165 -0.14 1.96 -9.34
N THR A 166 0.03 1.85 -10.65
CA THR A 166 -1.06 1.80 -11.62
C THR A 166 -0.85 0.66 -12.61
N ARG A 167 -1.94 0.08 -13.12
CA ARG A 167 -1.92 -0.92 -14.20
C ARG A 167 -2.36 -0.35 -15.55
N TYR A 168 -2.72 0.94 -15.59
CA TYR A 168 -3.48 1.52 -16.69
C TYR A 168 -2.70 2.49 -17.58
N ARG A 169 -1.40 2.72 -17.31
CA ARG A 169 -0.60 3.70 -18.07
C ARG A 169 -0.07 3.15 -19.40
N SER A 170 0.15 1.84 -19.51
CA SER A 170 0.77 1.20 -20.70
C SER A 170 -0.08 0.09 -21.33
N GLY A 171 -1.41 0.23 -21.39
CA GLY A 171 -2.26 -0.82 -21.98
C GLY A 171 -2.34 -2.12 -21.17
N GLY A 172 -1.97 -2.06 -19.88
CA GLY A 172 -2.07 -3.17 -18.94
C GLY A 172 -3.52 -3.63 -18.77
N GLY A 173 -3.78 -4.87 -19.17
CA GLY A 173 -5.06 -5.54 -18.98
C GLY A 173 -5.13 -6.18 -17.60
N VAL A 174 -6.29 -6.06 -16.97
CA VAL A 174 -6.60 -6.84 -15.78
C VAL A 174 -6.94 -8.27 -16.22
N TYR A 175 -5.94 -9.16 -16.27
CA TYR A 175 -6.17 -10.60 -16.49
C TYR A 175 -6.53 -11.26 -15.16
N GLY A 176 -7.71 -11.88 -15.09
CA GLY A 176 -8.22 -12.57 -13.90
C GLY A 176 -9.45 -11.95 -13.24
N TRP A 177 -9.97 -10.83 -13.75
CA TRP A 177 -11.28 -10.33 -13.31
C TRP A 177 -12.38 -11.05 -14.08
N ASP A 178 -13.16 -11.85 -13.37
CA ASP A 178 -14.44 -12.40 -13.85
C ASP A 178 -15.24 -11.26 -14.51
N LEU A 179 -15.61 -11.44 -15.77
CA LEU A 179 -16.20 -10.42 -16.66
C LEU A 179 -17.44 -9.71 -16.05
N LYS A 180 -17.97 -10.23 -14.95
CA LYS A 180 -19.11 -9.67 -14.18
C LYS A 180 -18.83 -8.31 -13.53
N ARG A 181 -17.58 -7.92 -13.25
CA ARG A 181 -17.27 -6.58 -12.69
C ARG A 181 -17.01 -5.50 -13.73
N LYS A 182 -16.94 -5.83 -15.04
CA LYS A 182 -16.79 -4.83 -16.11
C LYS A 182 -18.12 -4.14 -16.51
N VAL A 183 -19.27 -4.59 -16.00
CA VAL A 183 -20.59 -4.06 -16.41
C VAL A 183 -21.19 -3.05 -15.41
N ILE A 184 -20.57 -2.78 -14.26
CA ILE A 184 -21.09 -1.83 -13.26
C ILE A 184 -20.23 -0.55 -13.21
N ARG A 185 -20.05 0.11 -14.37
CA ARG A 185 -19.80 1.56 -14.42
C ARG A 185 -20.06 2.14 -15.81
N CYS A 186 -21.29 1.97 -16.29
CA CYS A 186 -21.92 2.83 -17.29
C CYS A 186 -23.43 2.74 -17.11
N GLY A 187 -23.94 3.36 -16.05
CA GLY A 187 -25.34 3.71 -15.92
C GLY A 187 -25.46 5.22 -16.04
N PRO A 188 -26.19 5.78 -17.01
CA PRO A 188 -26.49 7.20 -17.00
C PRO A 188 -27.38 7.46 -15.79
N HIS A 189 -26.98 8.36 -14.87
CA HIS A 189 -27.93 8.97 -13.95
C HIS A 189 -28.84 9.89 -14.78
N PRO A 190 -30.15 9.64 -14.89
CA PRO A 190 -31.07 10.64 -15.39
C PRO A 190 -31.27 11.69 -14.29
N VAL A 191 -30.84 12.91 -14.60
CA VAL A 191 -31.43 14.21 -14.22
C VAL A 191 -32.43 14.18 -13.05
N VAL A 192 -32.06 14.79 -11.93
CA VAL A 192 -33.00 15.64 -11.18
C VAL A 192 -32.37 17.00 -11.05
N GLN A 193 -32.85 17.88 -11.93
CA GLN A 193 -32.48 19.28 -12.05
C GLN A 193 -33.16 20.07 -10.93
N SER A 194 -32.40 21.04 -10.44
CA SER A 194 -32.75 22.11 -9.52
C SER A 194 -34.13 22.73 -9.73
N THR A 195 -34.94 22.78 -8.67
CA THR A 195 -36.02 23.77 -8.50
C THR A 195 -35.88 24.41 -7.13
N LEU A 196 -35.22 25.56 -7.04
CA LEU A 196 -35.44 26.60 -6.01
C LEU A 196 -34.77 27.92 -6.44
N LYS A 197 -35.60 28.81 -7.03
CA LYS A 197 -35.56 30.29 -7.18
C LYS A 197 -36.46 30.59 -8.39
N GLY A 198 -37.63 31.23 -8.29
CA GLY A 198 -37.97 32.42 -7.51
C GLY A 198 -37.75 33.64 -8.41
N GLY A 199 -38.80 34.09 -9.10
CA GLY A 199 -38.80 35.23 -10.04
C GLY A 199 -40.00 35.17 -10.97
#